data_AF-A0A497L665-F1
#
_entry.id   AF-A0A497L665-F1
#
_cell.length_a   1.000
_cell.length_b   1.000
_cell.length_c   1.000
_cell.angle_alpha   90.00
_cell.angle_beta   90.00
_cell.angle_gamma   90.00
#
_symmetry.space_group_name_H-M   'P 1'
#
loop_
_entity.id
_entity.type
_entity.pdbx_description
1 polymer ?
#
loop_
_entity_poly.entity_id
_entity_poly.type
_entity_poly.pdbx_seq_one_letter_code
_entity_poly.pdbx_strand_id
1 'polypeptide(L)'
;MAPVADRIRLCTRGGIYTKAADVGADLVGKIEAGIPEDDPRNAAVIADLVGDNVGDCAGRGADLFESGSDNLVAAMIVGLIFVPTYGWAAVLFPLITRPIGNIATLIGLFSVRQWEGRNPITSLNIALMAAGVASFIGFYITAEYLMHDIRFFYCLSLGLLAALLVSYVVQHYTGITKPPVNKTAEANCSGAAVGLMHGFAYGMESAAIPIFIIAAVRIAAYEIFGGDIPGIYGIVAAALGLTEIKGMIMATDTFGPIADNARGIAEMAGLGAEVEREAEALDAAGNITKAITKGYSMAAAALTSSLLLFA
;
A
#
# COMPACT_ATOMS: atom_id res chain seq x y z
N MET A 1 15.60 -10.45 -19.35
CA MET A 1 16.38 -10.50 -18.09
C MET A 1 17.04 -9.16 -17.74
N ALA A 2 17.64 -8.40 -18.66
CA ALA A 2 18.18 -7.05 -18.37
C ALA A 2 17.16 -6.01 -17.81
N PRO A 3 15.90 -5.93 -18.29
CA PRO A 3 14.95 -4.89 -17.82
C PRO A 3 14.43 -5.10 -16.39
N VAL A 4 14.43 -6.34 -15.90
CA VAL A 4 13.96 -6.70 -14.55
C VAL A 4 15.04 -6.36 -13.52
N ALA A 5 16.31 -6.60 -13.87
CA ALA A 5 17.45 -6.25 -13.01
C ALA A 5 17.58 -4.73 -12.79
N ASP A 6 17.22 -3.91 -13.77
CA ASP A 6 17.29 -2.45 -13.65
C ASP A 6 16.17 -1.85 -12.77
N ARG A 7 15.05 -2.55 -12.56
CA ARG A 7 13.92 -2.08 -11.75
C ARG A 7 14.06 -2.36 -10.26
N ILE A 8 14.49 -3.57 -9.88
CA ILE A 8 14.87 -3.87 -8.49
C ILE A 8 15.96 -2.90 -8.02
N ARG A 9 16.89 -2.55 -8.93
CA ARG A 9 17.92 -1.54 -8.67
C ARG A 9 17.36 -0.16 -8.38
N LEU A 10 16.21 0.24 -8.92
CA LEU A 10 15.62 1.55 -8.65
C LEU A 10 15.13 1.66 -7.21
N CYS A 11 14.37 0.67 -6.71
CA CYS A 11 13.91 0.66 -5.32
C CYS A 11 15.10 0.59 -4.35
N THR A 12 16.07 -0.29 -4.62
CA THR A 12 17.24 -0.44 -3.74
C THR A 12 18.14 0.79 -3.77
N ARG A 13 18.48 1.33 -4.95
CA ARG A 13 19.36 2.51 -5.05
C ARG A 13 18.66 3.78 -4.58
N GLY A 14 17.38 3.97 -4.94
CA GLY A 14 16.57 5.07 -4.45
C GLY A 14 16.43 5.02 -2.93
N GLY A 15 16.15 3.83 -2.38
CA GLY A 15 16.08 3.60 -0.94
C GLY A 15 17.40 3.89 -0.19
N ILE A 16 18.54 3.47 -0.76
CA ILE A 16 19.87 3.80 -0.21
C ILE A 16 20.11 5.31 -0.25
N TYR A 17 19.75 5.97 -1.35
CA TYR A 17 19.94 7.40 -1.52
C TYR A 17 19.11 8.20 -0.50
N THR A 18 17.80 7.97 -0.41
CA THR A 18 16.93 8.66 0.56
C THR A 18 17.37 8.39 1.99
N LYS A 19 17.55 7.12 2.39
CA LYS A 19 17.87 6.82 3.79
C LYS A 19 19.27 7.20 4.24
N ALA A 20 20.23 7.30 3.32
CA ALA A 20 21.53 7.89 3.65
C ALA A 20 21.44 9.41 3.88
N ALA A 21 20.61 10.11 3.09
CA ALA A 21 20.42 11.54 3.22
C ALA A 21 19.60 11.90 4.47
N ASP A 22 18.41 11.28 4.62
CA ASP A 22 17.48 11.41 5.76
C ASP A 22 18.19 11.22 7.11
N VAL A 23 18.79 10.04 7.34
CA VAL A 23 19.49 9.75 8.60
C VAL A 23 20.65 10.71 8.87
N GLY A 24 21.37 11.13 7.82
CA GLY A 24 22.47 12.08 7.95
C GLY A 24 21.98 13.50 8.30
N ALA A 25 20.94 13.96 7.61
CA ALA A 25 20.31 15.26 7.83
C ALA A 25 19.75 15.36 9.25
N ASP A 26 18.99 14.37 9.69
CA ASP A 26 18.31 14.38 10.97
C ASP A 26 19.26 14.25 12.16
N LEU A 27 20.26 13.36 12.09
CA LEU A 27 21.21 13.20 13.19
C LEU A 27 22.07 14.45 13.36
N VAL A 28 22.68 14.96 12.29
CA VAL A 28 23.57 16.12 12.38
C VAL A 28 22.76 17.40 12.65
N GLY A 29 21.62 17.57 11.99
CA GLY A 29 20.77 18.75 12.13
C GLY A 29 20.10 18.81 13.50
N LYS A 30 19.22 17.84 13.79
CA LYS A 30 18.34 17.90 14.97
C LYS A 30 19.05 17.51 16.25
N ILE A 31 19.92 16.50 16.21
CA ILE A 31 20.56 15.96 17.44
C ILE A 31 21.87 16.67 17.77
N GLU A 32 22.77 16.87 16.80
CA GLU A 32 24.09 17.46 17.07
C GLU A 32 24.07 19.00 17.04
N ALA A 33 23.49 19.60 16.00
CA ALA A 33 23.48 21.05 15.80
C ALA A 33 22.28 21.75 16.46
N GLY A 34 21.21 21.02 16.77
CA GLY A 34 19.99 21.56 17.38
C GLY A 34 19.24 22.54 16.46
N ILE A 35 19.35 22.39 15.15
CA ILE A 35 18.58 23.16 14.16
C ILE A 35 17.29 22.41 13.78
N PRO A 36 16.26 23.11 13.28
CA PRO A 36 15.05 22.48 12.77
C PRO A 36 15.31 21.40 11.72
N GLU A 37 14.35 20.48 11.59
CA GLU A 37 14.27 19.55 10.47
C GLU A 37 14.08 20.34 9.16
N ASP A 38 14.67 19.90 8.05
CA ASP A 38 14.65 20.60 6.75
C ASP A 38 15.22 22.03 6.72
N ASP A 39 16.02 22.40 7.73
CA ASP A 39 16.63 23.73 7.77
C ASP A 39 17.59 23.97 6.59
N PRO A 40 17.49 25.12 5.89
CA PRO A 40 18.29 25.40 4.70
C PRO A 40 19.80 25.52 4.96
N ARG A 41 20.24 25.62 6.22
CA ARG A 41 21.65 25.58 6.64
C ARG A 41 22.22 24.16 6.60
N ASN A 42 21.38 23.14 6.61
CA ASN A 42 21.79 21.75 6.56
C ASN A 42 22.00 21.30 5.10
N ALA A 43 23.25 21.03 4.73
CA ALA A 43 23.62 20.67 3.36
C ALA A 43 23.00 19.36 2.85
N ALA A 44 22.50 18.51 3.76
CA ALA A 44 21.89 17.22 3.43
C ALA A 44 20.42 17.33 3.00
N VAL A 45 19.72 18.43 3.32
CA VAL A 45 18.26 18.57 3.12
C VAL A 45 17.87 18.46 1.65
N ILE A 46 18.62 19.07 0.74
CA ILE A 46 18.33 18.93 -0.70
C ILE A 46 18.47 17.47 -1.16
N ALA A 47 19.43 16.72 -0.62
CA ALA A 47 19.58 15.31 -0.95
C ALA A 47 18.45 14.47 -0.37
N ASP A 48 17.93 14.84 0.80
CA ASP A 48 16.80 14.16 1.44
C ASP A 48 15.51 14.29 0.62
N LEU A 49 15.13 15.53 0.31
CA LEU A 49 13.95 15.85 -0.49
C LEU A 49 14.00 15.28 -1.92
N VAL A 50 15.19 15.28 -2.55
CA VAL A 50 15.41 14.56 -3.81
C VAL A 50 15.24 13.06 -3.60
N GLY A 51 15.71 12.53 -2.48
CA GLY A 51 15.58 11.14 -2.09
C GLY A 51 14.12 10.67 -2.00
N ASP A 52 13.22 11.46 -1.44
CA ASP A 52 11.79 11.12 -1.39
C ASP A 52 11.20 10.92 -2.79
N ASN A 53 11.60 11.75 -3.75
CA ASN A 53 11.16 11.63 -5.13
C ASN A 53 11.75 10.40 -5.83
N VAL A 54 13.03 10.10 -5.59
CA VAL A 54 13.74 8.99 -6.25
C VAL A 54 13.37 7.64 -5.63
N GLY A 55 13.31 7.56 -4.31
CA GLY A 55 13.02 6.35 -3.56
C GLY A 55 11.52 6.14 -3.35
N ASP A 56 10.89 7.05 -2.62
CA ASP A 56 9.52 6.89 -2.16
C ASP A 56 8.46 7.17 -3.25
N CYS A 57 8.79 7.90 -4.32
CA CYS A 57 7.92 8.03 -5.50
C CYS A 57 8.31 7.06 -6.62
N ALA A 58 9.47 7.27 -7.26
CA ALA A 58 9.84 6.53 -8.45
C ALA A 58 10.09 5.03 -8.17
N GLY A 59 10.79 4.72 -7.08
CA GLY A 59 11.00 3.35 -6.63
C GLY A 59 9.69 2.64 -6.30
N ARG A 60 8.81 3.27 -5.52
CA ARG A 60 7.49 2.69 -5.15
C ARG A 60 6.59 2.45 -6.35
N GLY A 61 6.53 3.41 -7.28
CA GLY A 61 5.75 3.27 -8.51
C GLY A 61 6.22 2.07 -9.34
N ALA A 62 7.54 1.87 -9.47
CA ALA A 62 8.12 0.74 -10.20
C ALA A 62 7.80 -0.62 -9.53
N ASP A 63 7.90 -0.71 -8.20
CA ASP A 63 7.61 -1.92 -7.42
C ASP A 63 6.14 -2.38 -7.58
N LEU A 64 5.21 -1.43 -7.43
CA LEU A 64 3.78 -1.69 -7.58
C LEU A 64 3.37 -2.02 -9.02
N PHE A 65 4.06 -1.43 -10.01
CA PHE A 65 3.87 -1.75 -11.42
C PHE A 65 4.32 -3.18 -11.74
N GLU A 66 5.53 -3.56 -11.36
CA GLU A 66 6.10 -4.89 -11.62
C GLU A 66 5.26 -5.99 -10.97
N SER A 67 4.99 -5.87 -9.66
CA SER A 67 4.07 -6.80 -8.98
C SER A 67 2.68 -6.82 -9.62
N GLY A 68 2.26 -5.71 -10.23
CA GLY A 68 1.01 -5.60 -10.96
C GLY A 68 1.00 -6.38 -12.27
N SER A 69 2.05 -6.29 -13.08
CA SER A 69 2.17 -7.02 -14.34
C SER A 69 2.36 -8.51 -14.11
N ASP A 70 3.20 -8.88 -13.14
CA ASP A 70 3.54 -10.27 -12.87
C ASP A 70 2.33 -11.05 -12.36
N ASN A 71 1.53 -10.44 -11.47
CA ASN A 71 0.29 -11.04 -10.98
C ASN A 71 -0.73 -11.27 -12.10
N LEU A 72 -0.83 -10.34 -13.07
CA LEU A 72 -1.74 -10.51 -14.21
C LEU A 72 -1.27 -11.66 -15.09
N VAL A 73 0.01 -11.68 -15.48
CA VAL A 73 0.57 -12.74 -16.33
C VAL A 73 0.45 -14.11 -15.66
N ALA A 74 0.78 -14.22 -14.38
CA ALA A 74 0.64 -15.46 -13.61
C ALA A 74 -0.81 -15.95 -13.57
N ALA A 75 -1.76 -15.04 -13.31
CA ALA A 75 -3.19 -15.37 -13.32
C ALA A 75 -3.67 -15.86 -14.71
N MET A 76 -3.17 -15.26 -15.80
CA MET A 76 -3.48 -15.70 -17.16
C MET A 76 -2.94 -17.09 -17.45
N ILE A 77 -1.71 -17.41 -17.00
CA ILE A 77 -1.08 -18.72 -17.17
C ILE A 77 -1.90 -19.79 -16.43
N VAL A 78 -2.25 -19.56 -15.17
CA VAL A 78 -3.11 -20.47 -14.40
C VAL A 78 -4.49 -20.61 -15.07
N GLY A 79 -5.02 -19.53 -15.65
CA GLY A 79 -6.26 -19.51 -16.40
C GLY A 79 -6.29 -20.47 -17.60
N LEU A 80 -5.14 -20.85 -18.18
CA LEU A 80 -5.07 -21.82 -19.29
C LEU A 80 -5.64 -23.19 -18.90
N ILE A 81 -5.46 -23.60 -17.63
CA ILE A 81 -5.97 -24.88 -17.10
C ILE A 81 -7.52 -24.89 -17.11
N PHE A 82 -8.14 -23.71 -17.01
CA PHE A 82 -9.59 -23.55 -16.88
C PHE A 82 -10.30 -23.18 -18.19
N VAL A 83 -9.57 -23.15 -19.31
CA VAL A 83 -10.16 -22.96 -20.65
C VAL A 83 -11.23 -24.00 -20.99
N PRO A 84 -11.10 -25.29 -20.63
CA PRO A 84 -12.18 -26.26 -20.87
C PRO A 84 -13.50 -25.94 -20.14
N THR A 85 -13.42 -25.19 -19.03
CA THR A 85 -14.58 -24.87 -18.17
C THR A 85 -15.20 -23.51 -18.51
N TYR A 86 -14.38 -22.46 -18.66
CA TYR A 86 -14.85 -21.08 -18.86
C TYR A 86 -14.43 -20.49 -20.22
N GLY A 87 -13.82 -21.29 -21.09
CA GLY A 87 -13.28 -20.82 -22.37
C GLY A 87 -12.13 -19.83 -22.21
N TRP A 88 -11.89 -19.03 -23.24
CA TRP A 88 -10.88 -17.97 -23.21
C TRP A 88 -11.15 -16.87 -22.17
N ALA A 89 -12.38 -16.80 -21.63
CA ALA A 89 -12.68 -15.90 -20.51
C ALA A 89 -11.83 -16.22 -19.27
N ALA A 90 -11.43 -17.48 -19.03
CA ALA A 90 -10.50 -17.81 -17.95
C ALA A 90 -9.14 -17.11 -18.10
N VAL A 91 -8.59 -17.09 -19.31
CA VAL A 91 -7.29 -16.45 -19.55
C VAL A 91 -7.43 -14.93 -19.52
N LEU A 92 -8.54 -14.39 -20.03
CA LEU A 92 -8.76 -12.93 -20.11
C LEU A 92 -9.30 -12.32 -18.81
N PHE A 93 -9.82 -13.13 -17.90
CA PHE A 93 -10.40 -12.71 -16.62
C PHE A 93 -9.56 -11.66 -15.87
N PRO A 94 -8.25 -11.87 -15.59
CA PRO A 94 -7.42 -10.86 -14.92
C PRO A 94 -7.30 -9.52 -15.68
N LEU A 95 -7.35 -9.55 -17.02
CA LEU A 95 -7.30 -8.34 -17.85
C LEU A 95 -8.64 -7.61 -17.87
N ILE A 96 -9.76 -8.32 -17.68
CA ILE A 96 -11.10 -7.75 -17.67
C ILE A 96 -11.44 -7.15 -16.29
N THR A 97 -10.96 -7.77 -15.21
CA THR A 97 -11.15 -7.19 -13.86
C THR A 97 -10.38 -5.88 -13.74
N ARG A 98 -9.14 -5.77 -14.25
CA ARG A 98 -8.30 -4.59 -14.00
C ARG A 98 -8.91 -3.22 -14.39
N PRO A 99 -9.60 -3.06 -15.53
CA PRO A 99 -10.34 -1.84 -15.85
C PRO A 99 -11.41 -1.44 -14.82
N ILE A 100 -12.04 -2.42 -14.16
CA ILE A 100 -13.03 -2.19 -13.11
C ILE A 100 -12.35 -1.48 -11.92
N GLY A 101 -11.21 -2.00 -11.47
CA GLY A 101 -10.40 -1.37 -10.42
C GLY A 101 -9.91 0.03 -10.78
N ASN A 102 -9.59 0.28 -12.06
CA ASN A 102 -9.24 1.64 -12.52
C ASN A 102 -10.45 2.59 -12.42
N ILE A 103 -11.64 2.17 -12.85
CA ILE A 103 -12.87 2.96 -12.72
C ILE A 103 -13.20 3.19 -11.25
N ALA A 104 -13.08 2.15 -10.42
CA ALA A 104 -13.30 2.24 -8.98
C ALA A 104 -12.31 3.21 -8.31
N THR A 105 -11.04 3.21 -8.74
CA THR A 105 -10.03 4.18 -8.30
C THR A 105 -10.43 5.60 -8.67
N LEU A 106 -10.91 5.84 -9.91
CA LEU A 106 -11.40 7.16 -10.32
C LEU A 106 -12.57 7.63 -9.44
N ILE A 107 -13.53 6.76 -9.14
CA ILE A 107 -14.64 7.06 -8.23
C ILE A 107 -14.13 7.40 -6.83
N GLY A 108 -13.16 6.64 -6.31
CA GLY A 108 -12.48 6.92 -5.05
C GLY A 108 -11.82 8.30 -5.03
N LEU A 109 -11.07 8.63 -6.08
CA LEU A 109 -10.39 9.93 -6.22
C LEU A 109 -11.38 11.10 -6.20
N PHE A 110 -12.49 11.02 -6.94
CA PHE A 110 -13.52 12.07 -6.94
C PHE A 110 -14.26 12.18 -5.60
N SER A 111 -14.16 11.18 -4.73
CA SER A 111 -14.73 11.20 -3.38
C SER A 111 -13.85 11.92 -2.38
N VAL A 112 -12.56 12.16 -2.70
CA VAL A 112 -11.66 12.96 -1.86
C VAL A 112 -12.13 14.41 -1.85
N ARG A 113 -12.38 14.94 -0.65
CA ARG A 113 -12.74 16.34 -0.43
C ARG A 113 -11.99 16.89 0.77
N GLN A 114 -11.71 18.19 0.72
CA GLN A 114 -11.29 18.94 1.89
C GLN A 114 -12.53 19.27 2.71
N TRP A 115 -12.57 18.75 3.95
CA TRP A 115 -13.66 19.01 4.89
C TRP A 115 -13.07 19.81 6.04
N GLU A 116 -13.65 20.97 6.33
CA GLU A 116 -13.21 21.81 7.46
C GLU A 116 -13.15 20.98 8.76
N GLY A 117 -12.01 21.04 9.45
CA GLY A 117 -11.80 20.37 10.73
C GLY A 117 -11.69 18.85 10.69
N ARG A 118 -11.61 18.19 9.51
CA ARG A 118 -11.38 16.73 9.44
C ARG A 118 -9.90 16.39 9.23
N ASN A 119 -9.47 15.33 9.91
CA ASN A 119 -8.15 14.74 9.71
C ASN A 119 -8.01 14.22 8.25
N PRO A 120 -6.90 14.54 7.55
CA PRO A 120 -6.62 14.08 6.18
C PRO A 120 -6.81 12.57 5.97
N ILE A 121 -6.44 11.75 6.95
CA ILE A 121 -6.61 10.28 6.93
C ILE A 121 -8.08 9.88 6.74
N THR A 122 -9.02 10.64 7.29
CA THR A 122 -10.45 10.37 7.11
C THR A 122 -10.86 10.50 5.64
N SER A 123 -10.37 11.53 4.95
CA SER A 123 -10.66 11.73 3.52
C SER A 123 -10.08 10.60 2.67
N LEU A 124 -8.87 10.14 2.99
CA LEU A 124 -8.21 9.02 2.31
C LEU A 124 -8.96 7.70 2.55
N ASN A 125 -9.43 7.46 3.77
CA ASN A 125 -10.25 6.29 4.11
C ASN A 125 -11.60 6.30 3.40
N ILE A 126 -12.26 7.46 3.25
CA ILE A 126 -13.49 7.58 2.46
C ILE A 126 -13.22 7.19 1.00
N ALA A 127 -12.13 7.67 0.42
CA ALA A 127 -11.75 7.34 -0.95
C ALA A 127 -11.47 5.84 -1.13
N LEU A 128 -10.75 5.22 -0.17
CA LEU A 128 -10.49 3.78 -0.17
C LEU A 128 -11.79 2.97 -0.08
N MET A 129 -12.72 3.37 0.78
CA MET A 129 -14.02 2.71 0.91
C MET A 129 -14.90 2.91 -0.34
N ALA A 130 -14.91 4.10 -0.92
CA ALA A 130 -15.64 4.38 -2.16
C ALA A 130 -15.12 3.53 -3.32
N ALA A 131 -13.79 3.42 -3.47
CA ALA A 131 -13.17 2.51 -4.44
C ALA A 131 -13.50 1.04 -4.15
N GLY A 132 -13.50 0.62 -2.87
CA GLY A 132 -13.88 -0.72 -2.47
C GLY A 132 -15.33 -1.06 -2.85
N VAL A 133 -16.28 -0.19 -2.53
CA VAL A 133 -17.71 -0.39 -2.88
C VAL A 133 -17.91 -0.44 -4.38
N ALA A 134 -17.27 0.46 -5.15
CA ALA A 134 -17.33 0.42 -6.60
C ALA A 134 -16.75 -0.89 -7.18
N SER A 135 -15.62 -1.35 -6.64
CA SER A 135 -15.00 -2.63 -7.04
C SER A 135 -15.93 -3.81 -6.73
N PHE A 136 -16.54 -3.84 -5.54
CA PHE A 136 -17.47 -4.88 -5.12
C PHE A 136 -18.67 -5.02 -6.09
N ILE A 137 -19.24 -3.89 -6.53
CA ILE A 137 -20.32 -3.89 -7.54
C ILE A 137 -19.80 -4.45 -8.88
N GLY A 138 -18.60 -4.03 -9.30
CA GLY A 138 -17.99 -4.53 -10.53
C GLY A 138 -17.65 -6.01 -10.50
N PHE A 139 -17.29 -6.56 -9.33
CA PHE A 139 -17.07 -8.00 -9.16
C PHE A 139 -18.34 -8.81 -9.37
N TYR A 140 -19.49 -8.32 -8.90
CA TYR A 140 -20.77 -9.00 -9.13
C TYR A 140 -21.07 -9.06 -10.63
N ILE A 141 -20.88 -7.94 -11.34
CA ILE A 141 -21.09 -7.88 -12.79
C ILE A 141 -20.17 -8.87 -13.52
N THR A 142 -18.90 -8.92 -13.12
CA THR A 142 -17.92 -9.85 -13.73
C THR A 142 -18.26 -11.31 -13.46
N ALA A 143 -18.64 -11.65 -12.22
CA ALA A 143 -18.97 -13.02 -11.87
C ALA A 143 -20.23 -13.53 -12.58
N GLU A 144 -21.29 -12.72 -12.58
CA GLU A 144 -22.61 -13.13 -13.11
C GLU A 144 -22.65 -13.11 -14.65
N TYR A 145 -22.17 -12.02 -15.26
CA TYR A 145 -22.36 -11.79 -16.70
C TYR A 145 -21.18 -12.25 -17.57
N LEU A 146 -19.97 -12.33 -17.02
CA LEU A 146 -18.79 -12.76 -17.78
C LEU A 146 -18.42 -14.22 -17.48
N MET A 147 -18.28 -14.56 -16.20
CA MET A 147 -17.84 -15.91 -15.80
C MET A 147 -18.99 -16.89 -15.63
N HIS A 148 -20.24 -16.39 -15.53
CA HIS A 148 -21.44 -17.17 -15.24
C HIS A 148 -21.31 -18.07 -14.00
N ASP A 149 -20.59 -17.58 -12.99
CA ASP A 149 -20.28 -18.33 -11.79
C ASP A 149 -20.07 -17.38 -10.59
N ILE A 150 -21.04 -17.39 -9.68
CA ILE A 150 -21.07 -16.51 -8.51
C ILE A 150 -19.91 -16.75 -7.54
N ARG A 151 -19.21 -17.91 -7.63
CA ARG A 151 -18.06 -18.20 -6.79
C ARG A 151 -16.93 -17.18 -6.99
N PHE A 152 -16.77 -16.64 -8.21
CA PHE A 152 -15.81 -15.56 -8.47
C PHE A 152 -16.13 -14.31 -7.67
N PHE A 153 -17.40 -13.94 -7.53
CA PHE A 153 -17.80 -12.77 -6.74
C PHE A 153 -17.42 -12.93 -5.28
N TYR A 154 -17.64 -14.11 -4.69
CA TYR A 154 -17.25 -14.37 -3.30
C TYR A 154 -15.73 -14.32 -3.13
N CYS A 155 -14.96 -14.96 -4.01
CA CYS A 155 -13.50 -14.95 -3.90
C CYS A 155 -12.90 -13.55 -4.13
N LEU A 156 -13.32 -12.82 -5.17
CA LEU A 156 -12.91 -11.43 -5.41
C LEU A 156 -13.23 -10.54 -4.20
N SER A 157 -14.44 -10.68 -3.65
CA SER A 157 -14.87 -9.91 -2.48
C SER A 157 -14.08 -10.24 -1.22
N LEU A 158 -13.72 -11.50 -1.00
CA LEU A 158 -12.84 -11.90 0.11
C LEU A 158 -11.44 -11.28 -0.02
N GLY A 159 -10.90 -11.24 -1.24
CA GLY A 159 -9.64 -10.56 -1.54
C GLY A 159 -9.68 -9.07 -1.21
N LEU A 160 -10.73 -8.39 -1.68
CA LEU A 160 -10.94 -6.96 -1.38
C LEU A 160 -11.11 -6.71 0.12
N LEU A 161 -11.89 -7.55 0.79
CA LEU A 161 -12.05 -7.47 2.25
C LEU A 161 -10.71 -7.64 2.96
N ALA A 162 -9.87 -8.57 2.51
CA ALA A 162 -8.51 -8.75 3.03
C ALA A 162 -7.69 -7.46 2.89
N ALA A 163 -7.72 -6.83 1.72
CA ALA A 163 -7.00 -5.58 1.48
C ALA A 163 -7.44 -4.46 2.44
N LEU A 164 -8.75 -4.30 2.65
CA LEU A 164 -9.32 -3.30 3.56
C LEU A 164 -8.98 -3.61 5.02
N LEU A 165 -9.07 -4.87 5.45
CA LEU A 165 -8.73 -5.29 6.81
C LEU A 165 -7.23 -5.10 7.10
N VAL A 166 -6.35 -5.49 6.18
CA VAL A 166 -4.91 -5.25 6.30
C VAL A 166 -4.63 -3.76 6.40
N SER A 167 -5.26 -2.94 5.55
CA SER A 167 -5.12 -1.48 5.60
C SER A 167 -5.56 -0.91 6.96
N TYR A 168 -6.65 -1.41 7.53
CA TYR A 168 -7.13 -1.01 8.85
C TYR A 168 -6.18 -1.42 9.98
N VAL A 169 -5.67 -2.66 9.94
CA VAL A 169 -4.69 -3.16 10.92
C VAL A 169 -3.42 -2.31 10.87
N VAL A 170 -2.90 -2.03 9.69
CA VAL A 170 -1.71 -1.18 9.54
C VAL A 170 -1.97 0.22 10.12
N GLN A 171 -3.11 0.85 9.80
CA GLN A 171 -3.49 2.13 10.39
C GLN A 171 -3.60 2.10 11.92
N HIS A 172 -3.95 0.96 12.53
CA HIS A 172 -3.98 0.81 13.98
C HIS A 172 -2.56 0.87 14.58
N TYR A 173 -1.58 0.22 13.96
CA TYR A 173 -0.20 0.19 14.46
C TYR A 173 0.63 1.42 14.10
N THR A 174 0.24 2.18 13.07
CA THR A 174 1.00 3.36 12.60
C THR A 174 0.30 4.71 12.84
N GLY A 175 -0.97 4.72 13.21
CA GLY A 175 -1.71 5.96 13.43
C GLY A 175 -1.26 6.71 14.68
N ILE A 176 -0.99 8.01 14.55
CA ILE A 176 -0.49 8.89 15.64
C ILE A 176 -1.45 8.94 16.84
N THR A 177 -2.75 8.77 16.62
CA THR A 177 -3.74 8.78 17.72
C THR A 177 -4.00 7.38 18.31
N LYS A 178 -3.23 6.37 17.91
CA LYS A 178 -3.47 4.97 18.27
C LYS A 178 -2.58 4.51 19.42
N PRO A 179 -3.05 3.55 20.25
CA PRO A 179 -2.30 3.08 21.40
C PRO A 179 -0.87 2.60 21.12
N PRO A 180 -0.57 1.86 20.03
CA PRO A 180 0.80 1.41 19.76
C PRO A 180 1.81 2.55 19.59
N VAL A 181 1.42 3.60 18.83
CA VAL A 181 2.27 4.77 18.60
C VAL A 181 2.42 5.60 19.88
N ASN A 182 1.31 5.87 20.59
CA ASN A 182 1.34 6.63 21.84
C ASN A 182 2.23 5.97 22.91
N LYS A 183 2.10 4.64 23.09
CA LYS A 183 2.94 3.90 24.04
C LYS A 183 4.41 3.89 23.63
N THR A 184 4.70 3.89 22.34
CA THR A 184 6.08 3.99 21.84
C THR A 184 6.64 5.40 22.10
N ALA A 185 5.84 6.45 21.91
CA ALA A 185 6.24 7.82 22.26
C ALA A 185 6.46 7.99 23.78
N GLU A 186 5.56 7.46 24.61
CA GLU A 186 5.72 7.43 26.08
C GLU A 186 6.99 6.67 26.51
N ALA A 187 7.28 5.54 25.86
CA ALA A 187 8.49 4.76 26.12
C ALA A 187 9.79 5.52 25.81
N ASN A 188 9.77 6.40 24.80
CA ASN A 188 10.93 7.25 24.46
C ASN A 188 11.28 8.25 25.58
N CYS A 189 10.35 8.62 26.46
CA CYS A 189 10.64 9.44 27.65
C CYS A 189 11.60 8.73 28.63
N SER A 190 11.72 7.40 28.56
CA SER A 190 12.65 6.60 29.35
C SER A 190 14.01 6.39 28.67
N GLY A 191 14.20 6.95 27.47
CA GLY A 191 15.42 6.86 26.68
C GLY A 191 15.26 6.07 25.38
N ALA A 192 16.13 6.36 24.41
CA ALA A 192 16.05 5.82 23.05
C ALA A 192 16.06 4.28 22.99
N ALA A 193 16.83 3.62 23.87
CA ALA A 193 16.88 2.16 23.93
C ALA A 193 15.51 1.54 24.27
N VAL A 194 14.76 2.16 25.19
CA VAL A 194 13.42 1.70 25.59
C VAL A 194 12.42 1.94 24.46
N GLY A 195 12.49 3.12 23.82
CA GLY A 195 11.70 3.42 22.62
C GLY A 195 11.92 2.40 21.49
N LEU A 196 13.17 2.05 21.21
CA LEU A 196 13.52 1.03 20.21
C LEU A 196 12.96 -0.35 20.54
N MET A 197 13.03 -0.80 21.80
CA MET A 197 12.45 -2.07 22.21
C MET A 197 10.93 -2.11 22.01
N HIS A 198 10.23 -1.03 22.38
CA HIS A 198 8.79 -0.91 22.17
C HIS A 198 8.41 -0.89 20.68
N GLY A 199 9.10 -0.07 19.88
CA GLY A 199 8.87 0.00 18.43
C GLY A 199 9.13 -1.34 17.74
N PHE A 200 10.20 -2.04 18.13
CA PHE A 200 10.51 -3.38 17.61
C PHE A 200 9.44 -4.41 17.99
N ALA A 201 8.99 -4.42 19.25
CA ALA A 201 7.94 -5.32 19.72
C ALA A 201 6.61 -5.11 18.95
N TYR A 202 6.15 -3.87 18.82
CA TYR A 202 4.94 -3.57 18.03
C TYR A 202 5.12 -3.86 16.54
N GLY A 203 6.32 -3.67 16.00
CA GLY A 203 6.66 -4.08 14.63
C GLY A 203 6.45 -5.58 14.42
N MET A 204 6.97 -6.43 15.31
CA MET A 204 6.77 -7.88 15.25
C MET A 204 5.29 -8.28 15.43
N GLU A 205 4.59 -7.64 16.37
CA GLU A 205 3.18 -7.89 16.63
C GLU A 205 2.31 -7.55 15.41
N SER A 206 2.57 -6.41 14.77
CA SER A 206 1.79 -5.89 13.65
C SER A 206 1.77 -6.81 12.42
N ALA A 207 2.80 -7.66 12.25
CA ALA A 207 2.91 -8.59 11.15
C ALA A 207 2.02 -9.84 11.32
N ALA A 208 1.68 -10.22 12.55
CA ALA A 208 0.96 -11.47 12.82
C ALA A 208 -0.47 -11.44 12.26
N ILE A 209 -1.21 -10.35 12.50
CA ILE A 209 -2.63 -10.26 12.12
C ILE A 209 -2.82 -10.31 10.59
N PRO A 210 -2.08 -9.55 9.76
CA PRO A 210 -2.16 -9.66 8.30
C PRO A 210 -1.90 -11.07 7.79
N ILE A 211 -0.94 -11.80 8.37
CA ILE A 211 -0.64 -13.18 7.96
C ILE A 211 -1.85 -14.09 8.17
N PHE A 212 -2.53 -13.99 9.33
CA PHE A 212 -3.73 -14.78 9.59
C PHE A 212 -4.89 -14.41 8.66
N ILE A 213 -5.08 -13.13 8.37
CA ILE A 213 -6.09 -12.67 7.41
C ILE A 213 -5.86 -13.30 6.04
N ILE A 214 -4.62 -13.25 5.53
CA ILE A 214 -4.29 -13.78 4.21
C ILE A 214 -4.39 -15.31 4.16
N ALA A 215 -3.96 -16.01 5.22
CA ALA A 215 -4.14 -17.45 5.33
C ALA A 215 -5.61 -17.85 5.31
N ALA A 216 -6.46 -17.15 6.08
CA ALA A 216 -7.89 -17.42 6.14
C ALA A 216 -8.57 -17.17 4.78
N VAL A 217 -8.26 -16.06 4.11
CA VAL A 217 -8.79 -15.71 2.79
C VAL A 217 -8.39 -16.74 1.75
N ARG A 218 -7.12 -17.20 1.78
CA ARG A 218 -6.63 -18.24 0.87
C ARG A 218 -7.39 -19.55 1.05
N ILE A 219 -7.55 -20.01 2.29
CA ILE A 219 -8.28 -21.26 2.59
C ILE A 219 -9.74 -21.12 2.16
N ALA A 220 -10.41 -20.03 2.55
CA ALA A 220 -11.79 -19.79 2.18
C ALA A 220 -12.00 -19.76 0.65
N ALA A 221 -11.12 -19.07 -0.08
CA ALA A 221 -11.21 -18.99 -1.54
C ALA A 221 -11.00 -20.36 -2.22
N TYR A 222 -10.10 -21.19 -1.69
CA TYR A 222 -9.87 -22.56 -2.15
C TYR A 222 -11.10 -23.45 -1.94
N GLU A 223 -11.69 -23.40 -0.74
CA GLU A 223 -12.87 -24.20 -0.38
C GLU A 223 -14.14 -23.75 -1.13
N ILE A 224 -14.33 -22.45 -1.36
CA ILE A 224 -15.48 -21.93 -2.13
C ILE A 224 -15.53 -22.52 -3.55
N PHE A 225 -14.36 -22.79 -4.14
CA PHE A 225 -14.27 -23.42 -5.46
C PHE A 225 -14.33 -24.95 -5.42
N GLY A 226 -14.48 -25.56 -4.24
CA GLY A 226 -14.57 -27.01 -4.04
C GLY A 226 -13.22 -27.70 -3.88
N GLY A 227 -12.14 -26.94 -3.66
CA GLY A 227 -10.79 -27.48 -3.51
C GLY A 227 -10.19 -28.03 -4.80
N ASP A 228 -9.16 -28.86 -4.65
CA ASP A 228 -8.32 -29.43 -5.70
C ASP A 228 -7.86 -28.37 -6.72
N ILE A 229 -7.88 -28.73 -8.01
CA ILE A 229 -7.49 -27.85 -9.11
C ILE A 229 -8.42 -26.62 -9.17
N PRO A 230 -9.77 -26.74 -9.15
CA PRO A 230 -10.67 -25.58 -9.13
C PRO A 230 -10.37 -24.57 -8.00
N GLY A 231 -10.01 -25.06 -6.82
CA GLY A 231 -9.64 -24.25 -5.66
C GLY A 231 -8.48 -23.29 -5.94
N ILE A 232 -7.53 -23.68 -6.80
CA ILE A 232 -6.42 -22.81 -7.23
C ILE A 232 -6.96 -21.57 -7.93
N TYR A 233 -8.00 -21.71 -8.76
CA TYR A 233 -8.60 -20.58 -9.47
C TYR A 233 -9.43 -19.67 -8.54
N GLY A 234 -10.00 -20.23 -7.48
CA GLY A 234 -10.56 -19.45 -6.37
C GLY A 234 -9.51 -18.56 -5.70
N ILE A 235 -8.31 -19.09 -5.45
CA ILE A 235 -7.19 -18.31 -4.91
C ILE A 235 -6.75 -17.21 -5.90
N VAL A 236 -6.72 -17.51 -7.21
CA VAL A 236 -6.46 -16.50 -8.26
C VAL A 236 -7.48 -15.36 -8.19
N ALA A 237 -8.77 -15.68 -8.09
CA ALA A 237 -9.82 -14.67 -7.97
C ALA A 237 -9.67 -13.83 -6.69
N ALA A 238 -9.34 -14.44 -5.54
CA ALA A 238 -9.06 -13.69 -4.32
C ALA A 238 -7.82 -12.79 -4.42
N ALA A 239 -6.76 -13.26 -5.08
CA ALA A 239 -5.58 -12.44 -5.34
C ALA A 239 -5.90 -11.22 -6.20
N LEU A 240 -6.69 -11.39 -7.27
CA LEU A 240 -7.12 -10.30 -8.12
C LEU A 240 -7.95 -9.28 -7.34
N GLY A 241 -8.92 -9.76 -6.53
CA GLY A 241 -9.76 -8.91 -5.68
C GLY A 241 -8.98 -8.09 -4.66
N LEU A 242 -7.94 -8.68 -4.05
CA LEU A 242 -7.01 -7.96 -3.17
C LEU A 242 -6.27 -6.87 -3.96
N THR A 243 -5.81 -7.18 -5.17
CA THR A 243 -5.05 -6.25 -5.99
C THR A 243 -5.88 -5.13 -6.65
N GLU A 244 -7.20 -5.17 -6.53
CA GLU A 244 -8.11 -4.32 -7.31
C GLU A 244 -8.02 -2.84 -6.93
N ILE A 245 -7.89 -2.54 -5.63
CA ILE A 245 -7.77 -1.18 -5.12
C ILE A 245 -6.34 -0.62 -5.21
N LYS A 246 -5.43 -1.30 -5.91
CA LYS A 246 -4.02 -0.90 -6.05
C LYS A 246 -3.87 0.55 -6.54
N GLY A 247 -4.72 0.98 -7.47
CA GLY A 247 -4.68 2.35 -8.00
C GLY A 247 -4.91 3.40 -6.90
N MET A 248 -5.89 3.16 -6.02
CA MET A 248 -6.16 4.05 -4.89
C MET A 248 -5.03 3.99 -3.85
N ILE A 249 -4.51 2.80 -3.53
CA ILE A 249 -3.36 2.63 -2.62
C ILE A 249 -2.16 3.42 -3.13
N MET A 250 -1.82 3.30 -4.42
CA MET A 250 -0.72 4.04 -5.05
C MET A 250 -0.94 5.55 -4.97
N ALA A 251 -2.15 6.04 -5.25
CA ALA A 251 -2.45 7.47 -5.16
C ALA A 251 -2.25 8.00 -3.72
N THR A 252 -2.67 7.24 -2.70
CA THR A 252 -2.43 7.60 -1.29
C THR A 252 -0.97 7.46 -0.85
N ASP A 253 -0.22 6.56 -1.47
CA ASP A 253 1.22 6.37 -1.21
C ASP A 253 2.00 7.59 -1.69
N THR A 254 1.78 8.00 -2.95
CA THR A 254 2.45 9.14 -3.58
C THR A 254 2.08 10.47 -2.94
N PHE A 255 0.91 10.56 -2.29
CA PHE A 255 0.55 11.72 -1.46
C PHE A 255 1.58 11.99 -0.36
N GLY A 256 2.16 10.95 0.25
CA GLY A 256 3.11 11.10 1.37
C GLY A 256 4.36 11.88 1.00
N PRO A 257 5.19 11.42 0.04
CA PRO A 257 6.38 12.14 -0.41
C PRO A 257 6.11 13.56 -0.93
N ILE A 258 4.92 13.81 -1.49
CA ILE A 258 4.51 15.15 -1.92
C ILE A 258 4.30 16.07 -0.72
N ALA A 259 3.63 15.58 0.33
CA ALA A 259 3.44 16.33 1.58
C ALA A 259 4.77 16.57 2.31
N ASP A 260 5.64 15.56 2.33
CA ASP A 260 7.02 15.59 2.85
C ASP A 260 7.81 16.75 2.20
N ASN A 261 7.88 16.74 0.87
CA ASN A 261 8.55 17.79 0.09
C ASN A 261 7.91 19.17 0.30
N ALA A 262 6.59 19.25 0.42
CA ALA A 262 5.91 20.51 0.67
C ALA A 262 6.30 21.11 2.04
N ARG A 263 6.44 20.26 3.07
CA ARG A 263 6.91 20.65 4.41
C ARG A 263 8.35 21.16 4.34
N GLY A 264 9.27 20.40 3.75
CA GLY A 264 10.66 20.81 3.64
C GLY A 264 10.85 22.10 2.84
N ILE A 265 10.08 22.30 1.77
CA ILE A 265 10.08 23.58 1.03
C ILE A 265 9.54 24.72 1.88
N ALA A 266 8.51 24.49 2.70
CA ALA A 266 7.95 25.51 3.57
C ALA A 266 8.95 26.00 4.62
N GLU A 267 9.69 25.07 5.24
CA GLU A 267 10.77 25.38 6.19
C GLU A 267 11.91 26.15 5.49
N MET A 268 12.42 25.63 4.37
CA MET A 268 13.52 26.27 3.64
C MET A 268 13.18 27.68 3.13
N ALA A 269 11.91 27.93 2.80
CA ALA A 269 11.44 29.23 2.35
C ALA A 269 10.99 30.15 3.50
N GLY A 270 10.96 29.68 4.75
CA GLY A 270 10.53 30.44 5.92
C GLY A 270 9.08 30.93 5.80
N LEU A 271 8.17 30.08 5.33
CA LEU A 271 6.77 30.44 5.07
C LEU A 271 5.95 30.64 6.36
N GLY A 272 6.49 30.25 7.51
CA GLY A 272 5.94 30.52 8.83
C GLY A 272 5.17 29.35 9.44
N ALA A 273 5.04 29.39 10.77
CA ALA A 273 4.56 28.29 11.58
C ALA A 273 3.16 27.76 11.24
N GLU A 274 2.28 28.60 10.66
CA GLU A 274 0.95 28.14 10.23
C GLU A 274 1.06 27.17 9.05
N VAL A 275 1.87 27.49 8.04
CA VAL A 275 2.08 26.65 6.85
C VAL A 275 2.81 25.37 7.23
N GLU A 276 3.85 25.48 8.06
CA GLU A 276 4.61 24.33 8.57
C GLU A 276 3.70 23.36 9.34
N ARG A 277 2.84 23.86 10.24
CA ARG A 277 1.92 23.02 11.02
C ARG A 277 0.90 22.29 10.14
N GLU A 278 0.35 22.96 9.13
CA GLU A 278 -0.56 22.30 8.18
C GLU A 278 0.18 21.26 7.33
N ALA A 279 1.41 21.54 6.90
CA ALA A 279 2.24 20.60 6.14
C ALA A 279 2.65 19.38 6.99
N GLU A 280 3.01 19.58 8.26
CA GLU A 280 3.30 18.51 9.22
C GLU A 280 2.09 17.58 9.41
N ALA A 281 0.87 18.14 9.49
CA ALA A 281 -0.34 17.34 9.58
C ALA A 281 -0.59 16.49 8.32
N LEU A 282 -0.19 16.97 7.15
CA LEU A 282 -0.29 16.23 5.89
C LEU A 282 0.80 15.16 5.77
N ASP A 283 2.04 15.45 6.16
CA ASP A 283 3.14 14.49 6.17
C ASP A 283 2.88 13.35 7.17
N ALA A 284 2.41 13.68 8.38
CA ALA A 284 1.91 12.72 9.36
C ALA A 284 0.88 11.74 8.76
N ALA A 285 -0.04 12.24 7.93
CA ALA A 285 -0.99 11.40 7.22
C ALA A 285 -0.31 10.58 6.10
N GLY A 286 0.66 11.16 5.40
CA GLY A 286 1.51 10.52 4.42
C GLY A 286 2.29 9.32 4.98
N ASN A 287 2.84 9.43 6.19
CA ASN A 287 3.57 8.34 6.83
C ASN A 287 2.67 7.12 7.12
N ILE A 288 1.42 7.36 7.49
CA ILE A 288 0.41 6.31 7.67
C ILE A 288 0.09 5.64 6.33
N THR A 289 -0.09 6.41 5.24
CA THR A 289 -0.40 5.84 3.92
C THR A 289 0.78 5.09 3.32
N LYS A 290 2.01 5.60 3.46
CA LYS A 290 3.27 4.89 3.15
C LYS A 290 3.29 3.51 3.82
N ALA A 291 2.88 3.43 5.08
CA ALA A 291 2.81 2.17 5.80
C ALA A 291 1.70 1.24 5.27
N ILE A 292 0.50 1.78 4.99
CA ILE A 292 -0.61 1.01 4.39
C ILE A 292 -0.15 0.35 3.09
N THR A 293 0.53 1.09 2.22
CA THR A 293 1.05 0.56 0.95
C THR A 293 2.03 -0.58 1.16
N LYS A 294 2.95 -0.46 2.13
CA LYS A 294 3.90 -1.55 2.46
C LYS A 294 3.16 -2.79 2.95
N GLY A 295 2.22 -2.63 3.88
CA GLY A 295 1.42 -3.75 4.40
C GLY A 295 0.55 -4.40 3.34
N TYR A 296 -0.06 -3.60 2.47
CA TYR A 296 -0.81 -4.05 1.30
C TYR A 296 0.06 -4.83 0.32
N SER A 297 1.25 -4.32 -0.01
CA SER A 297 2.18 -4.97 -0.95
C SER A 297 2.65 -6.32 -0.42
N MET A 298 2.92 -6.40 0.89
CA MET A 298 3.25 -7.66 1.56
C MET A 298 2.09 -8.66 1.53
N ALA A 299 0.87 -8.21 1.84
CA ALA A 299 -0.32 -9.04 1.78
C ALA A 299 -0.61 -9.54 0.34
N ALA A 300 -0.45 -8.66 -0.64
CA ALA A 300 -0.57 -8.99 -2.05
C ALA A 300 0.47 -10.03 -2.45
N ALA A 301 1.75 -9.83 -2.15
CA ALA A 301 2.81 -10.78 -2.45
C ALA A 301 2.61 -12.13 -1.76
N ALA A 302 2.15 -12.14 -0.50
CA ALA A 302 1.86 -13.38 0.24
C ALA A 302 0.74 -14.19 -0.44
N LEU A 303 -0.33 -13.53 -0.90
CA LEU A 303 -1.41 -14.21 -1.62
C LEU A 303 -0.99 -14.59 -3.05
N THR A 304 -0.27 -13.71 -3.76
CA THR A 304 0.05 -13.88 -5.18
C THR A 304 1.26 -14.77 -5.45
N SER A 305 2.16 -14.94 -4.50
CA SER A 305 3.23 -15.93 -4.57
C SER A 305 2.72 -17.35 -4.83
N SER A 306 1.50 -17.67 -4.35
CA SER A 306 0.86 -18.94 -4.66
C SER A 306 0.49 -19.07 -6.14
N LEU A 307 0.10 -17.98 -6.81
CA LEU A 307 -0.14 -18.00 -8.25
C LEU A 307 1.14 -18.28 -9.02
N LEU A 308 2.25 -17.64 -8.63
CA LEU A 308 3.56 -17.87 -9.26
C LEU A 308 4.08 -19.29 -9.06
N LEU A 309 3.72 -19.95 -7.96
CA LEU A 309 4.07 -21.35 -7.72
C LEU A 309 3.32 -22.31 -8.67
N PHE A 310 2.09 -21.94 -9.08
CA PHE A 310 1.23 -22.77 -9.91
C PHE A 310 1.23 -22.38 -11.40
N ALA A 311 1.85 -21.26 -11.75
CA ALA A 311 2.05 -20.78 -13.13
C ALA A 311 3.33 -21.35 -13.74
#